data_AF-A0A7Z9Q3F7-F1
#
_entry.id   AF-A0A7Z9Q3F7-F1
#
_cell.length_a   1.000
_cell.length_b   1.000
_cell.length_c   1.000
_cell.angle_alpha   90.00
_cell.angle_beta   90.00
_cell.angle_gamma   90.00
#
_symmetry.space_group_name_H-M   'P 1'
#
loop_
_entity.id
_entity.type
_entity.pdbx_description
1 polymer ?
#
loop_
_entity_poly.entity_id
_entity_poly.type
_entity_poly.pdbx_seq_one_letter_code
_entity_poly.pdbx_strand_id
1 'polypeptide(L)'
;MNVLDHAERIEKGVLQSIFTFNDNEIVKSIVTGLEGGHTQQAESYRTVLAALARKKGATTKTPSAVITNIDSQVPVRTTRGPLAFGLPGSKLPKAEAAWYSGKDFTLTGAERFELVNFVDGKMTVTEIRNALSAEFRPIRQREVKRYLEDLIKVGVLKWK
;
A
#
# COMPACT_ATOMS: atom_id res chain seq x y z
N MET A 1 5.13 -6.26 -5.00
CA MET A 1 5.76 -5.61 -3.83
C MET A 1 5.19 -6.26 -2.58
N ASN A 2 6.02 -6.98 -1.83
CA ASN A 2 5.66 -7.50 -0.51
C ASN A 2 6.18 -6.55 0.60
N VAL A 3 5.95 -6.88 1.87
CA VAL A 3 6.37 -6.07 3.02
C VAL A 3 7.89 -5.83 3.05
N LEU A 4 8.70 -6.82 2.66
CA LEU A 4 10.15 -6.69 2.62
C LEU A 4 10.59 -5.71 1.51
N ASP A 5 9.97 -5.79 0.33
CA ASP A 5 10.23 -4.85 -0.77
C ASP A 5 9.79 -3.42 -0.39
N HIS A 6 8.69 -3.31 0.36
CA HIS A 6 8.19 -2.03 0.86
C HIS A 6 9.16 -1.41 1.86
N ALA A 7 9.58 -2.17 2.87
CA ALA A 7 10.56 -1.73 3.87
C ALA A 7 11.88 -1.31 3.22
N GLU A 8 12.42 -2.12 2.29
CA GLU A 8 13.66 -1.80 1.56
C GLU A 8 13.54 -0.45 0.81
N ARG A 9 12.38 -0.19 0.19
CA ARG A 9 12.13 1.06 -0.52
C ARG A 9 12.07 2.27 0.43
N ILE A 10 11.42 2.12 1.58
CA ILE A 10 11.32 3.21 2.58
C ILE A 10 12.71 3.54 3.13
N GLU A 11 13.48 2.53 3.55
CA GLU A 11 14.82 2.72 4.11
C GLU A 11 15.76 3.43 3.12
N LYS A 12 15.74 3.00 1.84
CA LYS A 12 16.49 3.70 0.78
C LYS A 12 16.04 5.14 0.60
N GLY A 13 14.73 5.39 0.61
CA GLY A 13 14.18 6.75 0.52
C GLY A 13 14.62 7.65 1.68
N VAL A 14 14.68 7.11 2.90
CA VAL A 14 15.17 7.84 4.09
C VAL A 14 16.64 8.22 3.90
N LEU A 15 17.50 7.29 3.48
CA LEU A 15 18.91 7.58 3.21
C LEU A 15 19.08 8.64 2.11
N GLN A 16 18.30 8.55 1.03
CA GLN A 16 18.35 9.51 -0.07
C GLN A 16 17.90 10.92 0.34
N SER A 17 17.04 11.05 1.35
CA SER A 17 16.62 12.36 1.86
C SER A 17 17.78 13.17 2.45
N ILE A 18 18.87 12.52 2.87
CA ILE A 18 20.09 13.19 3.36
C ILE A 18 20.68 14.11 2.29
N PHE A 19 20.56 13.76 1.01
CA PHE A 19 21.04 14.58 -0.10
C PHE A 19 20.30 15.91 -0.24
N THR A 20 19.13 16.06 0.36
CA THR A 20 18.45 17.38 0.44
C THR A 20 19.20 18.35 1.35
N PHE A 21 19.98 17.84 2.31
CA PHE A 21 20.74 18.64 3.26
C PHE A 21 22.23 18.71 2.92
N ASN A 22 22.80 17.62 2.40
CA ASN A 22 24.20 17.55 2.00
C ASN A 22 24.43 16.46 0.95
N ASP A 23 24.84 16.86 -0.24
CA ASP A 23 25.06 15.98 -1.40
C ASP A 23 26.52 15.96 -1.86
N ASN A 24 27.47 16.30 -0.98
CA ASN A 24 28.88 16.19 -1.35
C ASN A 24 29.30 14.71 -1.56
N GLU A 25 30.43 14.51 -2.24
CA GLU A 25 30.88 13.17 -2.65
C GLU A 25 31.15 12.21 -1.48
N ILE A 26 31.59 12.73 -0.33
CA ILE A 26 31.79 11.92 0.88
C ILE A 26 30.44 11.39 1.39
N VAL A 27 29.44 12.27 1.48
CA VAL A 27 28.09 11.89 1.93
C VAL A 27 27.43 10.94 0.95
N LYS A 28 27.55 11.19 -0.37
CA LYS A 28 27.07 10.26 -1.41
C LYS A 28 27.67 8.87 -1.28
N SER A 29 28.98 8.78 -1.05
CA SER A 29 29.67 7.51 -0.87
C SER A 29 29.15 6.74 0.35
N ILE A 30 28.98 7.43 1.49
CA ILE A 30 28.44 6.84 2.72
C ILE A 30 27.00 6.35 2.50
N VAL A 31 26.14 7.19 1.93
CA VAL A 31 24.73 6.85 1.66
C VAL A 31 24.63 5.64 0.73
N THR A 32 25.41 5.61 -0.35
CA THR A 32 25.44 4.47 -1.29
C THR A 32 25.89 3.19 -0.58
N GLY A 33 26.88 3.27 0.32
CA GLY A 33 27.33 2.13 1.12
C GLY A 33 26.23 1.59 2.04
N LEU A 34 25.47 2.47 2.69
CA LEU A 34 24.34 2.10 3.54
C LEU A 34 23.20 1.47 2.72
N GLU A 35 22.86 2.04 1.56
CA GLU A 35 21.88 1.46 0.63
C GLU A 35 22.28 0.05 0.17
N GLY A 36 23.58 -0.15 -0.10
CA GLY A 36 24.15 -1.46 -0.40
C GLY A 36 23.96 -2.44 0.76
N GLY A 37 24.21 -2.00 2.00
CA GLY A 37 23.96 -2.77 3.21
C GLY A 37 22.50 -3.24 3.35
N HIS A 38 21.53 -2.35 3.15
CA HIS A 38 20.10 -2.70 3.18
C HIS A 38 19.73 -3.69 2.06
N THR A 39 20.30 -3.52 0.87
CA THR A 39 20.08 -4.44 -0.25
C THR A 39 20.57 -5.84 0.09
N GLN A 40 21.79 -5.96 0.63
CA GLN A 40 22.39 -7.22 1.06
C GLN A 40 21.59 -7.89 2.19
N GLN A 41 21.08 -7.10 3.13
CA GLN A 41 20.24 -7.59 4.23
C GLN A 41 18.92 -8.15 3.69
N ALA A 42 18.25 -7.43 2.78
CA ALA A 42 17.02 -7.89 2.15
C ALA A 42 17.24 -9.18 1.34
N GLU A 43 18.34 -9.30 0.60
CA GLU A 43 18.74 -10.54 -0.09
C GLU A 43 18.96 -11.70 0.87
N SER A 44 19.58 -11.45 2.02
CA SER A 44 19.81 -12.46 3.05
C SER A 44 18.48 -12.99 3.61
N TYR A 45 17.54 -12.09 3.93
CA TYR A 45 16.19 -12.48 4.36
C TYR A 45 15.44 -13.26 3.28
N ARG A 46 15.50 -12.83 2.02
CA ARG A 46 14.89 -13.56 0.88
C ARG A 46 15.46 -14.97 0.76
N THR A 47 16.76 -15.15 0.97
CA THR A 47 17.43 -16.45 0.91
C THR A 47 16.92 -17.40 2.00
N VAL A 48 16.86 -16.92 3.25
CA VAL A 48 16.34 -17.70 4.39
C VAL A 48 14.88 -18.07 4.19
N LEU A 49 14.04 -17.10 3.79
CA LEU A 49 12.62 -17.32 3.55
C LEU A 49 12.39 -18.31 2.39
N ALA A 50 13.16 -18.23 1.32
CA ALA A 50 13.06 -19.16 0.20
C ALA A 50 13.45 -20.59 0.61
N ALA A 51 14.48 -20.75 1.44
CA ALA A 51 14.87 -22.06 1.97
C ALA A 51 13.76 -22.67 2.85
N LEU A 52 13.15 -21.86 3.72
CA LEU A 52 12.01 -22.28 4.55
C LEU A 52 10.80 -22.64 3.70
N ALA A 53 10.47 -21.85 2.68
CA ALA A 53 9.35 -22.11 1.79
C ALA A 53 9.53 -23.44 1.03
N ARG A 54 10.73 -23.72 0.49
CA ARG A 54 11.05 -25.01 -0.16
C ARG A 54 10.88 -26.19 0.80
N LYS A 55 11.35 -26.05 2.05
CA LYS A 55 11.17 -27.07 3.10
C LYS A 55 9.68 -27.32 3.41
N LYS A 56 8.81 -26.34 3.18
CA LYS A 56 7.35 -26.44 3.32
C LYS A 56 6.63 -26.86 2.04
N GLY A 57 7.36 -27.23 0.98
CA GLY A 57 6.79 -27.75 -0.27
C GLY A 57 6.55 -26.70 -1.36
N ALA A 58 7.07 -25.48 -1.22
CA ALA A 58 7.01 -24.50 -2.30
C ALA A 58 7.89 -24.94 -3.48
N THR A 59 7.27 -25.05 -4.66
CA THR A 59 7.94 -25.46 -5.91
C THR A 59 8.31 -24.27 -6.80
N THR A 60 7.76 -23.09 -6.52
CA THR A 60 8.00 -21.86 -7.28
C THR A 60 8.76 -20.81 -6.45
N LYS A 61 9.54 -19.97 -7.12
CA LYS A 61 10.25 -18.84 -6.48
C LYS A 61 9.28 -17.78 -5.94
N THR A 62 8.15 -17.60 -6.62
CA THR A 62 7.14 -16.61 -6.26
C THR A 62 5.88 -17.35 -5.83
N PRO A 63 5.29 -17.01 -4.68
CA PRO A 63 3.99 -17.54 -4.31
C PRO A 63 2.95 -17.09 -5.35
N SER A 64 1.92 -17.93 -5.55
CA SER A 64 0.76 -17.52 -6.33
C SER A 64 0.18 -16.22 -5.77
N ALA A 65 -0.36 -15.38 -6.66
CA ALA A 65 -1.00 -14.14 -6.23
C ALA A 65 -2.08 -14.46 -5.18
N VAL A 66 -2.03 -13.75 -4.05
CA VAL A 66 -3.01 -13.90 -2.96
C VAL A 66 -4.44 -13.64 -3.45
N ILE A 67 -4.58 -12.82 -4.51
CA ILE A 67 -5.84 -12.58 -5.19
C ILE A 67 -5.72 -13.00 -6.65
N THR A 68 -6.61 -13.90 -7.03
CA THR A 68 -6.78 -14.42 -8.38
C THR A 68 -7.76 -13.58 -9.20
N ASN A 69 -8.78 -13.01 -8.56
CA ASN A 69 -9.74 -12.12 -9.18
C ASN A 69 -9.25 -10.67 -9.08
N ILE A 70 -8.44 -10.27 -10.06
CA ILE A 70 -7.91 -8.91 -10.15
C ILE A 70 -9.04 -7.94 -10.50
N ASP A 71 -9.26 -6.95 -9.65
CA ASP A 71 -10.04 -5.76 -9.96
C ASP A 71 -9.10 -4.70 -10.58
N SER A 72 -9.29 -4.44 -11.87
CA SER A 72 -8.49 -3.56 -12.71
C SER A 72 -9.02 -2.12 -12.81
N GLN A 73 -10.09 -1.77 -12.10
CA GLN A 73 -10.60 -0.41 -12.10
C GLN A 73 -9.57 0.54 -11.47
N VAL A 74 -9.36 1.71 -12.08
CA VAL A 74 -8.39 2.71 -11.61
C VAL A 74 -9.16 3.91 -11.04
N PRO A 75 -9.13 4.15 -9.72
CA PRO A 75 -9.71 5.35 -9.14
C PRO A 75 -8.82 6.57 -9.40
N VAL A 76 -9.45 7.74 -9.55
CA VAL A 76 -8.81 9.03 -9.74
C VAL A 76 -9.42 10.05 -8.79
N ARG A 77 -8.59 10.88 -8.15
CA ARG A 77 -9.07 11.94 -7.25
C ARG A 77 -9.73 13.07 -8.02
N THR A 78 -10.88 13.54 -7.54
CA THR A 78 -11.55 14.76 -8.05
C THR A 78 -11.23 15.98 -7.18
N THR A 79 -10.56 15.77 -6.05
CA THR A 79 -10.27 16.79 -5.03
C THR A 79 -8.77 16.85 -4.73
N ARG A 80 -8.31 18.01 -4.26
CA ARG A 80 -6.95 18.23 -3.73
C ARG A 80 -6.97 18.23 -2.20
N GLY A 81 -5.86 17.83 -1.58
CA GLY A 81 -5.69 17.82 -0.12
C GLY A 81 -6.33 16.61 0.58
N PRO A 82 -6.26 16.53 1.91
CA PRO A 82 -6.83 15.41 2.65
C PRO A 82 -8.36 15.38 2.57
N LEU A 83 -8.94 14.19 2.65
CA LEU A 83 -10.39 14.03 2.80
C LEU A 83 -10.78 14.16 4.27
N ALA A 84 -11.99 14.66 4.54
CA ALA A 84 -12.53 14.70 5.88
C ALA A 84 -12.69 13.29 6.46
N PHE A 85 -12.31 13.07 7.72
CA PHE A 85 -12.32 11.75 8.37
C PHE A 85 -13.70 11.07 8.44
N GLY A 86 -14.77 11.85 8.36
CA GLY A 86 -16.15 11.35 8.30
C GLY A 86 -16.57 10.78 6.95
N LEU A 87 -15.79 11.03 5.88
CA LEU A 87 -16.10 10.51 4.55
C LEU A 87 -15.73 9.03 4.40
N PRO A 88 -16.43 8.30 3.52
CA PRO A 88 -17.65 8.73 2.81
C PRO A 88 -18.92 8.66 3.69
N GLY A 89 -18.86 7.98 4.84
CA GLY A 89 -20.01 7.69 5.71
C GLY A 89 -20.93 8.87 6.02
N SER A 90 -20.37 10.06 6.26
CA SER A 90 -21.15 11.27 6.58
C SER A 90 -22.00 11.82 5.42
N LYS A 91 -21.77 11.36 4.19
CA LYS A 91 -22.51 11.77 2.98
C LYS A 91 -23.32 10.64 2.34
N LEU A 92 -23.24 9.43 2.88
CA LEU A 92 -24.00 8.29 2.38
C LEU A 92 -25.41 8.25 3.01
N PRO A 93 -26.38 7.61 2.31
CA PRO A 93 -27.66 7.26 2.93
C PRO A 93 -27.45 6.43 4.21
N LYS A 94 -28.32 6.62 5.22
CA LYS A 94 -28.20 5.97 6.54
C LYS A 94 -27.98 4.45 6.49
N ALA A 95 -28.68 3.76 5.59
CA ALA A 95 -28.55 2.32 5.42
C ALA A 95 -27.16 1.89 4.93
N GLU A 96 -26.53 2.69 4.07
CA GLU A 96 -25.19 2.43 3.54
C GLU A 96 -24.12 2.85 4.54
N ALA A 97 -24.31 4.01 5.19
CA ALA A 97 -23.43 4.53 6.23
C ALA A 97 -23.31 3.56 7.43
N ALA A 98 -24.36 2.77 7.70
CA ALA A 98 -24.35 1.76 8.76
C ALA A 98 -23.23 0.71 8.61
N TRP A 99 -22.74 0.47 7.39
CA TRP A 99 -21.63 -0.47 7.15
C TRP A 99 -20.34 -0.03 7.87
N TYR A 100 -20.08 1.28 7.96
CA TYR A 100 -18.89 1.84 8.61
C TYR A 100 -18.85 1.63 10.13
N SER A 101 -19.99 1.28 10.73
CA SER A 101 -20.10 0.89 12.15
C SER A 101 -20.29 -0.62 12.33
N GLY A 102 -20.35 -1.38 11.23
CA GLY A 102 -20.57 -2.82 11.24
C GLY A 102 -19.28 -3.63 11.31
N LYS A 103 -19.39 -4.88 11.73
CA LYS A 103 -18.27 -5.84 11.84
C LYS A 103 -17.50 -6.13 10.55
N ASP A 104 -18.10 -5.81 9.40
CA ASP A 104 -17.52 -6.06 8.08
C ASP A 104 -16.59 -4.92 7.62
N PHE A 105 -16.62 -3.79 8.31
CA PHE A 105 -15.69 -2.68 8.12
C PHE A 105 -14.66 -2.65 9.26
N THR A 106 -13.40 -2.76 8.88
CA THR A 106 -12.24 -2.90 9.76
C THR A 106 -11.13 -1.89 9.46
N LEU A 107 -11.23 -1.11 8.37
CA LEU A 107 -10.22 -0.12 8.03
C LEU A 107 -10.13 0.96 9.13
N THR A 108 -8.93 1.13 9.67
CA THR A 108 -8.65 2.17 10.65
C THR A 108 -8.63 3.56 10.00
N GLY A 109 -8.55 4.62 10.82
CA GLY A 109 -8.38 5.99 10.32
C GLY A 109 -7.10 6.15 9.48
N ALA A 110 -5.99 5.57 9.92
CA ALA A 110 -4.71 5.62 9.22
C ALA A 110 -4.76 4.82 7.89
N GLU A 111 -5.33 3.62 7.90
CA GLU A 111 -5.51 2.80 6.70
C GLU A 111 -6.37 3.51 5.65
N ARG A 112 -7.46 4.17 6.07
CA ARG A 112 -8.30 4.98 5.18
C ARG A 112 -7.57 6.19 4.61
N PHE A 113 -6.75 6.85 5.41
CA PHE A 113 -5.97 8.00 4.98
C PHE A 113 -4.96 7.59 3.91
N GLU A 114 -4.18 6.54 4.16
CA GLU A 114 -3.18 6.06 3.20
C GLU A 114 -3.81 5.46 1.93
N LEU A 115 -4.96 4.78 2.04
CA LEU A 115 -5.71 4.30 0.88
C LEU A 115 -5.94 5.44 -0.12
N VAL A 116 -6.36 6.60 0.39
CA VAL A 116 -6.65 7.79 -0.40
C VAL A 116 -5.37 8.44 -0.96
N ASN A 117 -4.22 8.30 -0.28
CA ASN A 117 -2.92 8.73 -0.79
C ASN A 117 -2.44 7.85 -1.95
N PHE A 118 -2.76 6.56 -1.95
CA PHE A 118 -2.45 5.66 -3.07
C PHE A 118 -3.32 5.89 -4.32
N VAL A 119 -4.38 6.69 -4.24
CA VAL A 119 -5.19 7.05 -5.41
C VAL A 119 -4.46 8.10 -6.25
N ASP A 120 -3.56 7.65 -7.11
CA ASP A 120 -2.73 8.46 -8.01
C ASP A 120 -3.25 8.50 -9.46
N GLY A 121 -4.34 7.79 -9.77
CA GLY A 121 -4.88 7.66 -11.12
C GLY A 121 -4.12 6.69 -12.04
N LYS A 122 -3.22 5.89 -11.46
CA LYS A 122 -2.45 4.82 -12.14
C LYS A 122 -2.70 3.47 -11.48
N MET A 123 -2.77 3.41 -10.16
CA MET A 123 -2.97 2.17 -9.42
C MET A 123 -4.41 1.65 -9.56
N THR A 124 -4.56 0.36 -9.80
CA THR A 124 -5.84 -0.36 -9.76
C THR A 124 -6.31 -0.60 -8.32
N VAL A 125 -7.60 -0.92 -8.14
CA VAL A 125 -8.16 -1.32 -6.82
C VAL A 125 -7.31 -2.42 -6.17
N THR A 126 -6.87 -3.41 -6.94
CA THR A 126 -6.06 -4.53 -6.41
C THR A 126 -4.66 -4.10 -6.01
N GLU A 127 -4.03 -3.20 -6.77
CA GLU A 127 -2.71 -2.65 -6.43
C GLU A 127 -2.78 -1.78 -5.18
N ILE A 128 -3.80 -0.94 -5.04
CA ILE A 128 -4.05 -0.14 -3.83
C ILE A 128 -4.19 -1.06 -2.62
N ARG A 129 -4.98 -2.12 -2.72
CA ARG A 129 -5.13 -3.10 -1.63
C ARG A 129 -3.82 -3.81 -1.29
N ASN A 130 -3.03 -4.18 -2.30
CA ASN A 130 -1.72 -4.80 -2.07
C ASN A 130 -0.76 -3.84 -1.35
N ALA A 131 -0.74 -2.56 -1.75
CA ALA A 131 0.08 -1.53 -1.10
C ALA A 131 -0.33 -1.31 0.36
N LEU A 132 -1.63 -1.15 0.63
CA LEU A 132 -2.16 -1.10 2.01
C LEU A 132 -1.80 -2.35 2.82
N SER A 133 -1.87 -3.53 2.19
CA SER A 133 -1.57 -4.78 2.89
C SER A 133 -0.08 -4.93 3.21
N ALA A 134 0.77 -4.33 2.38
CA ALA A 134 2.21 -4.29 2.62
C ALA A 134 2.59 -3.30 3.72
N GLU A 135 1.80 -2.23 3.90
CA GLU A 135 2.07 -1.19 4.89
C GLU A 135 1.52 -1.51 6.28
N PHE A 136 0.31 -2.04 6.38
CA PHE A 136 -0.38 -2.18 7.66
C PHE A 136 -0.49 -3.64 8.11
N ARG A 137 -1.30 -4.41 7.39
CA ARG A 137 -1.68 -5.79 7.71
C ARG A 137 -2.44 -6.38 6.53
N PRO A 138 -2.69 -7.68 6.45
CA PRO A 138 -3.59 -8.23 5.43
C PRO A 138 -4.95 -7.51 5.39
N ILE A 139 -5.24 -6.79 4.29
CA ILE A 139 -6.50 -6.09 4.04
C ILE A 139 -7.37 -6.89 3.06
N ARG A 140 -8.69 -6.86 3.23
CA ARG A 140 -9.64 -7.56 2.36
C ARG A 140 -9.94 -6.76 1.09
N GLN A 141 -9.93 -7.41 -0.07
CA GLN A 141 -10.25 -6.77 -1.36
C GLN A 141 -11.62 -6.10 -1.39
N ARG A 142 -12.65 -6.79 -0.92
CA ARG A 142 -14.03 -6.30 -0.90
C ARG A 142 -14.18 -4.98 -0.13
N GLU A 143 -13.34 -4.80 0.88
CA GLU A 143 -13.39 -3.66 1.78
C GLU A 143 -12.78 -2.43 1.12
N VAL A 144 -11.62 -2.59 0.47
CA VAL A 144 -11.00 -1.54 -0.36
C VAL A 144 -11.90 -1.15 -1.52
N LYS A 145 -12.47 -2.15 -2.23
CA LYS A 145 -13.40 -1.90 -3.35
C LYS A 145 -14.60 -1.07 -2.90
N ARG A 146 -15.32 -1.53 -1.88
CA ARG A 146 -16.51 -0.84 -1.37
C ARG A 146 -16.19 0.57 -0.88
N TYR A 147 -15.07 0.75 -0.17
CA TYR A 147 -14.65 2.07 0.28
C TYR A 147 -14.38 3.04 -0.88
N LEU A 148 -13.72 2.58 -1.95
CA LEU A 148 -13.51 3.37 -3.16
C LEU A 148 -14.82 3.68 -3.89
N GLU A 149 -15.72 2.70 -4.03
CA GLU A 149 -17.05 2.90 -4.62
C GLU A 149 -17.87 3.94 -3.87
N ASP A 150 -17.87 3.89 -2.53
CA ASP A 150 -18.56 4.87 -1.70
C ASP A 150 -17.95 6.27 -1.83
N LEU A 151 -16.61 6.38 -1.92
CA LEU A 151 -15.93 7.64 -2.18
C LEU A 151 -16.26 8.22 -3.56
N ILE A 152 -16.43 7.36 -4.57
CA ILE A 152 -16.89 7.76 -5.90
C ILE A 152 -18.35 8.23 -5.85
N LYS A 153 -19.20 7.50 -5.13
CA LYS A 153 -20.62 7.83 -4.96
C LYS A 153 -20.83 9.19 -4.32
N VAL A 154 -20.00 9.57 -3.35
CA VAL A 154 -20.05 10.91 -2.72
C VAL A 154 -19.26 11.98 -3.48
N GLY A 155 -18.72 11.64 -4.66
CA GLY A 155 -18.16 12.58 -5.64
C GLY A 155 -16.72 13.03 -5.39
N VAL A 156 -15.99 12.42 -4.45
CA VAL A 156 -14.60 12.83 -4.12
C VAL A 156 -13.54 12.03 -4.89
N LEU A 157 -13.95 10.95 -5.53
CA LEU A 157 -13.20 10.17 -6.50
C LEU A 157 -14.04 9.95 -7.76
N LYS A 158 -13.43 9.46 -8.83
CA LYS A 158 -14.10 8.90 -10.01
C LYS A 158 -13.33 7.69 -10.54
N TRP A 159 -13.99 6.83 -11.31
CA TRP A 159 -13.28 5.86 -12.14
C TRP A 159 -12.63 6.56 -13.34
N LYS A 160 -11.48 6.05 -13.76
CA LYS A 160 -10.80 6.47 -14.98
C LYS A 160 -11.48 5.93 -16.22
#